data_AF-A0A7X8SPK7-F1
#
_entry.id   AF-A0A7X8SPK7-F1
#
_cell.length_a   1.000
_cell.length_b   1.000
_cell.length_c   1.000
_cell.angle_alpha   90.00
_cell.angle_beta   90.00
_cell.angle_gamma   90.00
#
_symmetry.space_group_name_H-M   'P 1'
#
loop_
_entity.id
_entity.type
_entity.pdbx_description
1 polymer ?
#
loop_
_entity_poly.entity_id
_entity_poly.type
_entity_poly.pdbx_seq_one_letter_code
_entity_poly.pdbx_strand_id
1 'polypeptide(L)'
;MHYLSVQEVKEMCYNSTYHFKEYILDQKEVFPYNVQVLFDMAKEGRIRNESINGFVRKNTSRLHILSKEANLLTNTSEGFPIKIPKFPHFRTAEHLFQCIKLDQAKGDEIIEKQLLIIDQTSGEGAKLMGDRKDDMRMFWRSAWVMKDWEMRDLPTNQYKEKHWVAVTEMVNALWYALLMKLGNNRKEFGKVLLKNGAVKQSPIVEISLDQRQPDTFWGTKVEPNGMLRGMNLAGKLLSRLRDLYRLELLQKKGSFNLLIVTPPFSIQIIGGDIQSVDYNE
;
A
#
# COMPACT_ATOMS: atom_id res chain seq x y z
N MET A 1 2.54 4.79 20.35
CA MET A 1 3.18 3.79 19.46
C MET A 1 2.47 3.87 18.12
N HIS A 2 3.17 4.00 16.99
CA HIS A 2 2.52 4.24 15.69
C HIS A 2 2.09 2.96 14.95
N TYR A 3 2.51 1.79 15.43
CA TYR A 3 2.25 0.49 14.83
C TYR A 3 0.93 -0.13 15.26
N LEU A 4 0.42 -1.00 14.41
CA LEU A 4 -0.83 -1.71 14.62
C LEU A 4 -0.58 -2.95 15.47
N SER A 5 -1.43 -3.14 16.48
CA SER A 5 -1.55 -4.37 17.23
C SER A 5 -2.18 -5.49 16.40
N VAL A 6 -2.02 -6.74 16.84
CA VAL A 6 -2.70 -7.89 16.24
C VAL A 6 -4.22 -7.71 16.19
N GLN A 7 -4.81 -7.07 17.21
CA GLN A 7 -6.24 -6.82 17.27
C GLN A 7 -6.69 -5.78 16.23
N GLU A 8 -5.97 -4.66 16.08
CA GLU A 8 -6.25 -3.69 15.01
C GLU A 8 -6.11 -4.32 13.62
N VAL A 9 -5.14 -5.21 13.41
CA VAL A 9 -4.96 -5.91 12.12
C VAL A 9 -6.10 -6.90 11.85
N LYS A 10 -6.58 -7.63 12.87
CA LYS A 10 -7.79 -8.47 12.77
C LYS A 10 -9.00 -7.64 12.34
N GLU A 11 -9.18 -6.46 12.93
CA GLU A 11 -10.25 -5.52 12.59
C GLU A 11 -10.09 -4.89 11.19
N MET A 12 -8.85 -4.67 10.72
CA MET A 12 -8.60 -4.23 9.36
C MET A 12 -8.87 -5.31 8.30
N CYS A 13 -8.71 -6.59 8.63
CA CYS A 13 -8.87 -7.72 7.71
C CYS A 13 -10.34 -8.12 7.39
N TYR A 14 -11.32 -7.26 7.65
CA TYR A 14 -12.68 -7.45 7.13
C TYR A 14 -12.77 -7.11 5.63
N ASN A 15 -13.27 -8.08 4.86
CA ASN A 15 -13.65 -7.88 3.46
C ASN A 15 -14.65 -6.73 3.35
N SER A 16 -14.26 -5.72 2.58
CA SER A 16 -14.99 -4.47 2.42
C SER A 16 -15.53 -4.35 0.99
N THR A 17 -16.68 -3.70 0.88
CA THR A 17 -17.36 -3.46 -0.40
C THR A 17 -17.49 -1.95 -0.56
N TYR A 18 -16.83 -1.40 -1.58
CA TYR A 18 -16.80 0.04 -1.83
C TYR A 18 -17.67 0.38 -3.04
N HIS A 19 -18.55 1.35 -2.84
CA HIS A 19 -19.44 1.84 -3.89
C HIS A 19 -18.74 2.93 -4.69
N PHE A 20 -18.46 2.67 -5.96
CA PHE A 20 -17.89 3.68 -6.87
C PHE A 20 -18.92 4.75 -7.30
N LYS A 21 -20.13 4.74 -6.74
CA LYS A 21 -21.34 5.28 -7.37
C LYS A 21 -21.25 6.79 -7.65
N GLU A 22 -20.43 7.53 -6.88
CA GLU A 22 -20.35 8.99 -6.98
C GLU A 22 -18.95 9.59 -7.20
N TYR A 23 -17.86 8.82 -7.39
CA TYR A 23 -16.46 9.33 -7.51
C TYR A 23 -16.26 10.53 -8.47
N ILE A 24 -17.16 10.65 -9.42
CA ILE A 24 -17.16 11.58 -10.56
C ILE A 24 -17.98 12.85 -10.32
N LEU A 25 -18.97 12.80 -9.42
CA LEU A 25 -19.93 13.87 -9.16
C LEU A 25 -19.84 14.39 -7.72
N ASP A 26 -19.64 13.49 -6.75
CA ASP A 26 -19.31 13.82 -5.37
C ASP A 26 -17.95 13.17 -5.03
N GLN A 27 -16.89 13.98 -4.97
CA GLN A 27 -15.50 13.58 -4.64
C GLN A 27 -15.33 13.08 -3.18
N LYS A 28 -16.34 12.42 -2.63
CA LYS A 28 -16.57 12.35 -1.18
C LYS A 28 -17.00 10.97 -0.68
N GLU A 29 -17.27 9.98 -1.55
CA GLU A 29 -17.56 8.60 -1.12
C GLU A 29 -16.31 7.71 -1.08
N VAL A 30 -15.50 7.64 -2.15
CA VAL A 30 -14.34 6.74 -2.27
C VAL A 30 -13.22 7.41 -3.05
N PHE A 31 -11.95 7.16 -2.70
CA PHE A 31 -10.77 7.59 -3.44
C PHE A 31 -9.99 6.39 -4.04
N PRO A 32 -10.40 5.87 -5.21
CA PRO A 32 -9.66 4.86 -5.95
C PRO A 32 -8.29 5.36 -6.43
N TYR A 33 -7.30 4.47 -6.44
CA TYR A 33 -6.12 4.54 -7.32
C TYR A 33 -5.99 3.25 -8.13
N ASN A 34 -5.08 3.23 -9.11
CA ASN A 34 -5.04 2.28 -10.23
C ASN A 34 -6.32 2.31 -11.09
N VAL A 35 -6.99 3.47 -11.14
CA VAL A 35 -8.31 3.66 -11.77
C VAL A 35 -8.33 3.46 -13.29
N GLN A 36 -7.15 3.40 -13.95
CA GLN A 36 -7.06 3.00 -15.37
C GLN A 36 -7.70 1.64 -15.63
N VAL A 37 -7.56 0.68 -14.70
CA VAL A 37 -8.11 -0.68 -14.83
C VAL A 37 -9.64 -0.64 -14.98
N LEU A 38 -10.32 0.17 -14.16
CA LEU A 38 -11.77 0.37 -14.25
C LEU A 38 -12.16 1.08 -15.55
N PHE A 39 -11.39 2.10 -15.96
CA PHE A 39 -11.66 2.83 -17.19
C PHE A 39 -11.55 1.94 -18.43
N ASP A 40 -10.57 1.05 -18.49
CA ASP A 40 -10.38 0.13 -19.60
C ASP A 40 -11.44 -0.97 -19.61
N MET A 41 -11.78 -1.54 -18.45
CA MET A 41 -12.95 -2.43 -18.30
C MET A 41 -14.27 -1.77 -18.77
N ALA A 42 -14.45 -0.48 -18.52
CA ALA A 42 -15.64 0.26 -18.98
C ALA A 42 -15.65 0.48 -20.50
N LYS A 43 -14.50 0.81 -21.12
CA LYS A 43 -14.36 0.91 -22.59
C LYS A 43 -14.66 -0.42 -23.28
N GLU A 44 -14.25 -1.53 -22.68
CA GLU A 44 -14.49 -2.89 -23.17
C GLU A 44 -15.92 -3.41 -22.90
N GLY A 45 -16.80 -2.61 -22.30
CA GLY A 45 -18.17 -3.02 -21.98
C GLY A 45 -18.27 -4.06 -20.86
N ARG A 46 -17.19 -4.31 -20.10
CA ARG A 46 -17.17 -5.24 -18.94
C ARG A 46 -17.88 -4.65 -17.71
N ILE A 47 -18.18 -3.35 -17.71
CA ILE A 47 -18.90 -2.64 -16.64
C ILE A 47 -20.35 -2.33 -17.08
N ARG A 48 -21.31 -2.75 -16.26
CA ARG A 48 -22.76 -2.57 -16.43
C ARG A 48 -23.32 -1.33 -15.71
N ASN A 49 -22.44 -0.42 -15.29
CA ASN A 49 -22.78 0.76 -14.51
C ASN A 49 -22.80 2.01 -15.40
N GLU A 50 -23.99 2.49 -15.74
CA GLU A 50 -24.14 3.59 -16.68
C GLU A 50 -23.52 4.92 -16.21
N SER A 51 -23.40 5.16 -14.91
CA SER A 51 -22.69 6.34 -14.39
C SER A 51 -21.21 6.29 -14.72
N ILE A 52 -20.57 5.13 -14.52
CA ILE A 52 -19.15 4.90 -14.85
C ILE A 52 -18.95 4.95 -16.37
N ASN A 53 -19.78 4.22 -17.12
CA ASN A 53 -19.72 4.20 -18.59
C ASN A 53 -19.95 5.60 -19.19
N GLY A 54 -20.89 6.37 -18.64
CA GLY A 54 -21.17 7.75 -19.02
C GLY A 54 -19.99 8.69 -18.74
N PHE A 55 -19.31 8.52 -17.60
CA PHE A 55 -18.11 9.30 -17.28
C PHE A 55 -16.95 9.00 -18.21
N VAL A 56 -16.64 7.72 -18.40
CA VAL A 56 -15.52 7.26 -19.23
C VAL A 56 -15.70 7.77 -20.66
N ARG A 57 -16.90 7.66 -21.23
CA ARG A 57 -17.27 8.26 -22.53
C ARG A 57 -17.07 9.78 -22.56
N LYS A 58 -17.52 10.51 -21.54
CA LYS A 58 -17.41 11.99 -21.46
C LYS A 58 -15.98 12.51 -21.24
N ASN A 59 -15.09 11.70 -20.66
CA ASN A 59 -13.78 12.16 -20.19
C ASN A 59 -12.60 11.47 -20.88
N THR A 60 -12.82 10.73 -21.97
CA THR A 60 -11.82 9.90 -22.69
C THR A 60 -10.44 10.57 -22.84
N SER A 61 -10.40 11.85 -23.22
CA SER A 61 -9.15 12.62 -23.39
C SER A 61 -8.39 12.92 -22.09
N ARG A 62 -9.05 12.89 -20.93
CA ARG A 62 -8.50 13.25 -19.61
C ARG A 62 -8.27 12.07 -18.67
N LEU A 63 -8.75 10.87 -19.00
CA LEU A 63 -8.63 9.67 -18.15
C LEU A 63 -7.19 9.39 -17.72
N HIS A 64 -6.23 9.54 -18.63
CA HIS A 64 -4.81 9.33 -18.35
C HIS A 64 -4.25 10.30 -17.28
N ILE A 65 -4.73 11.54 -17.23
CA ILE A 65 -4.34 12.54 -16.23
C ILE A 65 -4.87 12.13 -14.86
N LEU A 66 -6.15 11.75 -14.80
CA LEU A 66 -6.81 11.31 -13.58
C LEU A 66 -6.15 10.05 -13.00
N SER A 67 -5.85 9.06 -13.85
CA SER A 67 -5.09 7.88 -13.45
C SER A 67 -3.69 8.25 -12.94
N LYS A 68 -2.96 9.13 -13.63
CA LYS A 68 -1.61 9.54 -13.19
C LYS A 68 -1.64 10.23 -11.83
N GLU A 69 -2.60 11.14 -11.58
CA GLU A 69 -2.74 11.81 -10.29
C GLU A 69 -3.13 10.85 -9.17
N ALA A 70 -4.12 9.97 -9.39
CA ALA A 70 -4.56 9.00 -8.40
C ALA A 70 -3.45 8.01 -8.04
N ASN A 71 -2.68 7.56 -9.04
CA ASN A 71 -1.60 6.59 -8.86
C ASN A 71 -0.40 7.15 -8.08
N LEU A 72 -0.32 8.45 -7.78
CA LEU A 72 0.69 8.96 -6.84
C LEU A 72 0.56 8.35 -5.42
N LEU A 73 -0.63 7.85 -5.06
CA LEU A 73 -0.88 7.18 -3.77
C LEU A 73 -0.19 5.81 -3.62
N THR A 74 0.02 5.04 -4.69
CA THR A 74 0.56 3.66 -4.60
C THR A 74 1.94 3.62 -3.92
N ASN A 75 2.24 2.53 -3.22
CA ASN A 75 3.59 2.18 -2.76
C ASN A 75 4.60 2.03 -3.92
N THR A 76 4.12 1.72 -5.14
CA THR A 76 4.95 1.63 -6.34
C THR A 76 5.20 2.98 -7.04
N SER A 77 4.63 4.11 -6.58
CA SER A 77 4.88 5.41 -7.22
C SER A 77 6.29 5.96 -6.97
N GLU A 78 6.91 6.36 -8.08
CA GLU A 78 8.15 7.11 -8.15
C GLU A 78 7.93 8.60 -7.83
N GLY A 79 9.03 9.36 -7.71
CA GLY A 79 9.01 10.78 -7.34
C GLY A 79 8.93 11.04 -5.83
N PHE A 80 8.88 9.98 -5.01
CA PHE A 80 8.88 10.05 -3.55
C PHE A 80 10.00 9.17 -2.96
N PRO A 81 11.28 9.47 -3.23
CA PRO A 81 12.39 8.65 -2.76
C PRO A 81 12.44 8.60 -1.23
N ILE A 82 12.85 7.46 -0.70
CA ILE A 82 13.09 7.27 0.73
C ILE A 82 14.60 7.24 0.95
N LYS A 83 15.07 8.12 1.83
CA LYS A 83 16.43 8.14 2.33
C LYS A 83 16.44 7.63 3.76
N ILE A 84 17.36 6.71 4.04
CA ILE A 84 17.62 6.18 5.38
C ILE A 84 19.11 6.41 5.64
N PRO A 85 19.50 7.04 6.77
CA PRO A 85 20.91 7.31 7.05
C PRO A 85 21.75 6.02 6.96
N LYS A 86 22.89 6.09 6.25
CA LYS A 86 23.84 4.99 5.99
C LYS A 86 23.39 3.91 4.98
N PHE A 87 22.20 4.00 4.39
CA PHE A 87 21.73 3.04 3.37
C PHE A 87 21.53 3.71 2.00
N PRO A 88 21.47 2.93 0.89
CA PRO A 88 21.11 3.46 -0.42
C PRO A 88 19.74 4.16 -0.43
N HIS A 89 19.53 5.02 -1.42
CA HIS A 89 18.20 5.61 -1.65
C HIS A 89 17.25 4.57 -2.26
N PHE A 90 16.07 4.41 -1.65
CA PHE A 90 15.00 3.59 -2.21
C PHE A 90 14.10 4.46 -3.09
N ARG A 91 13.89 4.09 -4.36
CA ARG A 91 13.13 4.92 -5.31
C ARG A 91 11.65 5.07 -4.94
N THR A 92 11.08 4.04 -4.33
CA THR A 92 9.66 3.98 -3.92
C THR A 92 9.54 3.25 -2.57
N ALA A 93 8.36 3.32 -1.94
CA ALA A 93 8.07 2.54 -0.73
C ALA A 93 8.12 1.02 -0.98
N GLU A 94 7.80 0.58 -2.20
CA GLU A 94 7.86 -0.83 -2.56
C GLU A 94 9.28 -1.41 -2.54
N HIS A 95 10.30 -0.63 -2.95
CA HIS A 95 11.70 -1.08 -2.88
C HIS A 95 12.08 -1.41 -1.43
N LEU A 96 11.78 -0.49 -0.50
CA LEU A 96 12.03 -0.69 0.92
C LEU A 96 11.22 -1.86 1.49
N PHE A 97 9.92 -1.94 1.18
CA PHE A 97 9.05 -3.03 1.64
C PHE A 97 9.55 -4.42 1.17
N GLN A 98 9.92 -4.55 -0.11
CA GLN A 98 10.43 -5.81 -0.65
C GLN A 98 11.80 -6.17 -0.07
N CYS A 99 12.68 -5.20 0.25
CA CYS A 99 13.92 -5.50 0.98
C CYS A 99 13.66 -5.97 2.43
N ILE A 100 12.70 -5.37 3.15
CA ILE A 100 12.31 -5.75 4.52
C ILE A 100 11.72 -7.17 4.56
N LYS A 101 10.92 -7.51 3.54
CA LYS A 101 10.21 -8.79 3.38
C LYS A 101 11.14 -10.01 3.32
N LEU A 102 12.42 -9.83 2.99
CA LEU A 102 13.38 -10.93 2.83
C LEU A 102 13.96 -11.45 4.15
N ASP A 103 14.27 -12.73 4.18
CA ASP A 103 14.75 -13.45 5.37
C ASP A 103 16.25 -13.26 5.62
N GLN A 104 16.60 -12.51 6.65
CA GLN A 104 18.00 -12.23 6.96
C GLN A 104 18.77 -13.50 7.39
N ALA A 105 18.07 -14.56 7.84
CA ALA A 105 18.69 -15.84 8.18
C ALA A 105 19.30 -16.59 6.98
N LYS A 106 19.05 -16.14 5.73
CA LYS A 106 19.69 -16.67 4.52
C LYS A 106 21.07 -16.07 4.22
N GLY A 107 21.51 -15.03 4.94
CA GLY A 107 22.82 -14.42 4.74
C GLY A 107 22.98 -13.77 3.36
N ASP A 108 24.15 -14.00 2.72
CA ASP A 108 24.63 -13.23 1.57
C ASP A 108 23.69 -13.27 0.34
N GLU A 109 23.01 -14.39 0.08
CA GLU A 109 22.00 -14.50 -1.00
C GLU A 109 20.95 -13.38 -0.94
N ILE A 110 20.56 -12.99 0.28
CA ILE A 110 19.55 -11.96 0.51
C ILE A 110 20.14 -10.56 0.42
N ILE A 111 21.41 -10.38 0.75
CA ILE A 111 22.11 -9.10 0.53
C ILE A 111 22.20 -8.82 -0.97
N GLU A 112 22.64 -9.79 -1.77
CA GLU A 112 22.65 -9.70 -3.24
C GLU A 112 21.25 -9.39 -3.79
N LYS A 113 20.23 -10.12 -3.31
CA LYS A 113 18.85 -9.89 -3.74
C LYS A 113 18.31 -8.52 -3.33
N GLN A 114 18.66 -8.01 -2.15
CA GLN A 114 18.29 -6.65 -1.73
C GLN A 114 18.93 -5.59 -2.65
N LEU A 115 20.20 -5.78 -3.05
CA LEU A 115 20.86 -4.90 -4.03
C LEU A 115 20.14 -4.96 -5.40
N LEU A 116 19.79 -6.15 -5.89
CA LEU A 116 19.02 -6.33 -7.14
C LEU A 116 17.63 -5.68 -7.09
N ILE A 117 16.97 -5.66 -5.93
CA ILE A 117 15.69 -4.96 -5.71
C ILE A 117 15.89 -3.44 -5.73
N ILE A 118 16.95 -2.93 -5.09
CA ILE A 118 17.27 -1.49 -5.01
C ILE A 118 17.66 -0.92 -6.38
N ASP A 119 18.34 -1.71 -7.21
CA ASP A 119 18.76 -1.30 -8.57
C ASP A 119 17.59 -1.21 -9.57
N GLN A 120 16.44 -1.81 -9.27
CA GLN A 120 15.26 -1.74 -10.15
C GLN A 120 14.89 -0.28 -10.46
N THR A 121 14.50 -0.02 -11.70
CA THR A 121 14.18 1.35 -12.14
C THR A 121 12.85 1.86 -11.60
N SER A 122 11.91 0.94 -11.31
CA SER A 122 10.51 1.21 -10.99
C SER A 122 9.99 0.34 -9.85
N GLY A 123 8.93 0.81 -9.17
CA GLY A 123 8.31 0.08 -8.06
C GLY A 123 7.74 -1.28 -8.45
N GLU A 124 7.17 -1.41 -9.65
CA GLU A 124 6.68 -2.71 -10.16
C GLU A 124 7.84 -3.69 -10.43
N GLY A 125 8.99 -3.20 -10.92
CA GLY A 125 10.20 -4.02 -11.06
C GLY A 125 10.70 -4.55 -9.71
N ALA A 126 10.75 -3.67 -8.70
CA ALA A 126 11.10 -4.05 -7.33
C ALA A 126 10.13 -5.10 -6.75
N LYS A 127 8.81 -4.93 -6.99
CA LYS A 127 7.78 -5.90 -6.61
C LYS A 127 8.05 -7.27 -7.21
N LEU A 128 8.22 -7.34 -8.53
CA LEU A 128 8.48 -8.59 -9.26
C LEU A 128 9.78 -9.26 -8.82
N MET A 129 10.85 -8.50 -8.57
CA MET A 129 12.14 -9.05 -8.12
C MET A 129 12.06 -9.61 -6.68
N GLY A 130 11.33 -8.93 -5.80
CA GLY A 130 11.12 -9.37 -4.42
C GLY A 130 10.17 -10.56 -4.27
N ASP A 131 9.30 -10.84 -5.25
CA ASP A 131 8.21 -11.82 -5.12
C ASP A 131 8.58 -13.30 -5.31
N ARG A 132 9.69 -13.75 -4.69
CA ARG A 132 10.00 -15.17 -4.53
C ARG A 132 9.72 -15.61 -3.09
N LYS A 133 8.78 -16.54 -2.93
CA LYS A 133 8.29 -17.02 -1.62
C LYS A 133 9.38 -17.64 -0.75
N ASP A 134 10.33 -18.35 -1.37
CA ASP A 134 11.42 -19.03 -0.67
C ASP A 134 12.44 -18.08 -0.03
N ASP A 135 12.41 -16.80 -0.39
CA ASP A 135 13.33 -15.77 0.11
C ASP A 135 12.70 -14.85 1.18
N MET A 136 11.38 -14.93 1.38
CA MET A 136 10.65 -14.10 2.36
C MET A 136 10.96 -14.54 3.80
N ARG A 137 10.81 -13.67 4.81
CA ARG A 137 11.01 -14.04 6.24
C ARG A 137 10.25 -15.32 6.60
N MET A 138 10.83 -16.26 7.37
CA MET A 138 10.22 -17.58 7.68
C MET A 138 8.73 -17.55 8.06
N PHE A 139 8.29 -16.60 8.88
CA PHE A 139 6.87 -16.47 9.29
C PHE A 139 5.97 -15.89 8.19
N TRP A 140 6.55 -15.18 7.22
CA TRP A 140 5.91 -14.73 5.99
C TRP A 140 6.05 -15.77 4.87
N ARG A 141 6.93 -16.78 5.01
CA ARG A 141 7.01 -17.89 4.05
C ARG A 141 5.75 -18.73 4.08
N SER A 142 5.38 -19.11 2.87
CA SER A 142 4.21 -19.90 2.52
C SER A 142 4.18 -21.34 3.07
N ALA A 143 5.04 -21.75 4.02
CA ALA A 143 4.96 -23.12 4.57
C ALA A 143 3.85 -23.28 5.63
N TRP A 144 3.49 -22.19 6.33
CA TRP A 144 2.47 -22.18 7.39
C TRP A 144 1.46 -21.05 7.28
N VAL A 145 1.81 -19.93 6.62
CA VAL A 145 0.95 -18.76 6.41
C VAL A 145 0.49 -18.64 4.95
N MET A 146 0.96 -19.49 4.04
CA MET A 146 0.44 -19.57 2.66
C MET A 146 0.63 -20.96 2.02
N LYS A 147 0.46 -22.06 2.78
CA LYS A 147 0.70 -23.40 2.21
C LYS A 147 -0.31 -23.78 1.13
N ASP A 148 -1.41 -23.05 1.11
CA ASP A 148 -2.27 -22.95 -0.04
C ASP A 148 -2.30 -21.51 -0.56
N TRP A 149 -2.34 -21.43 -1.89
CA TRP A 149 -3.09 -20.48 -2.70
C TRP A 149 -4.39 -20.02 -2.03
N GLU A 150 -5.08 -20.91 -1.32
CA GLU A 150 -6.21 -20.55 -0.45
C GLU A 150 -5.86 -19.53 0.65
N MET A 151 -4.63 -19.12 0.96
CA MET A 151 -4.40 -17.97 1.88
C MET A 151 -4.72 -16.59 1.25
N ARG A 152 -5.39 -16.57 0.09
CA ARG A 152 -6.24 -15.46 -0.39
C ARG A 152 -7.75 -15.68 -0.16
N ASP A 153 -8.16 -16.93 0.06
CA ASP A 153 -9.55 -17.42 0.07
C ASP A 153 -9.99 -18.06 1.41
N LEU A 154 -9.05 -18.31 2.33
CA LEU A 154 -9.25 -18.93 3.63
C LEU A 154 -9.98 -17.91 4.51
N PRO A 155 -11.20 -18.23 4.98
CA PRO A 155 -11.92 -17.31 5.82
C PRO A 155 -11.11 -17.07 7.10
N THR A 156 -11.06 -15.81 7.53
CA THR A 156 -10.21 -15.33 8.63
C THR A 156 -10.49 -16.02 9.96
N ASN A 157 -11.62 -16.72 10.09
CA ASN A 157 -11.96 -17.58 11.22
C ASN A 157 -11.08 -18.85 11.36
N GLN A 158 -10.31 -19.23 10.33
CA GLN A 158 -9.36 -20.36 10.39
C GLN A 158 -7.95 -19.95 10.84
N TYR A 159 -7.68 -18.65 10.99
CA TYR A 159 -6.35 -18.14 11.33
C TYR A 159 -6.00 -18.40 12.80
N LYS A 160 -4.90 -19.11 13.04
CA LYS A 160 -4.29 -19.27 14.37
C LYS A 160 -3.52 -18.00 14.75
N GLU A 161 -3.28 -17.77 16.04
CA GLU A 161 -2.62 -16.54 16.52
C GLU A 161 -1.27 -16.27 15.86
N LYS A 162 -0.46 -17.31 15.61
CA LYS A 162 0.80 -17.20 14.87
C LYS A 162 0.66 -16.65 13.44
N HIS A 163 -0.49 -16.87 12.77
CA HIS A 163 -0.75 -16.31 11.44
C HIS A 163 -1.06 -14.82 11.55
N TRP A 164 -1.82 -14.42 12.59
CA TRP A 164 -2.12 -13.02 12.85
C TRP A 164 -0.88 -12.21 13.23
N VAL A 165 0.06 -12.77 13.99
CA VAL A 165 1.36 -12.14 14.26
C VAL A 165 2.12 -11.89 12.96
N ALA A 166 2.25 -12.90 12.08
CA ALA A 166 2.93 -12.75 10.79
C ALA A 166 2.27 -11.71 9.86
N VAL A 167 0.93 -11.72 9.76
CA VAL A 167 0.18 -10.70 9.01
C VAL A 167 0.39 -9.31 9.61
N THR A 168 0.47 -9.20 10.95
CA THR A 168 0.72 -7.94 11.65
C THR A 168 2.12 -7.39 11.37
N GLU A 169 3.15 -8.23 11.36
CA GLU A 169 4.49 -7.83 10.91
C GLU A 169 4.49 -7.32 9.46
N MET A 170 3.85 -8.05 8.54
CA MET A 170 3.79 -7.67 7.13
C MET A 170 3.04 -6.35 6.91
N VAL A 171 1.91 -6.14 7.58
CA VAL A 171 1.15 -4.89 7.54
C VAL A 171 1.95 -3.74 8.17
N ASN A 172 2.63 -3.98 9.29
CA ASN A 172 3.48 -2.97 9.93
C ASN A 172 4.74 -2.64 9.11
N ALA A 173 5.26 -3.56 8.29
CA ALA A 173 6.37 -3.30 7.39
C ALA A 173 5.99 -2.38 6.22
N LEU A 174 4.81 -2.60 5.60
CA LEU A 174 4.32 -1.66 4.57
C LEU A 174 3.97 -0.31 5.20
N TRP A 175 3.35 -0.31 6.38
CA TRP A 175 3.09 0.90 7.16
C TRP A 175 4.37 1.69 7.47
N TYR A 176 5.44 1.02 7.90
CA TYR A 176 6.77 1.62 8.08
C TYR A 176 7.28 2.26 6.78
N ALA A 177 7.22 1.54 5.65
CA ALA A 177 7.65 2.11 4.37
C ALA A 177 6.81 3.34 3.94
N LEU A 178 5.51 3.37 4.26
CA LEU A 178 4.64 4.53 4.03
C LEU A 178 4.94 5.72 4.97
N LEU A 179 5.28 5.46 6.24
CA LEU A 179 5.76 6.50 7.17
C LEU A 179 7.09 7.11 6.67
N MET A 180 8.04 6.27 6.26
CA MET A 180 9.33 6.71 5.71
C MET A 180 9.15 7.50 4.39
N LYS A 181 8.18 7.11 3.54
CA LYS A 181 7.77 7.88 2.34
C LYS A 181 7.24 9.26 2.71
N LEU A 182 6.36 9.35 3.71
CA LEU A 182 5.82 10.63 4.19
C LEU A 182 6.89 11.51 4.84
N GLY A 183 7.78 10.95 5.68
CA GLY A 183 8.86 11.69 6.32
C GLY A 183 9.79 12.35 5.32
N ASN A 184 10.34 11.58 4.38
CA ASN A 184 11.21 12.10 3.33
C ASN A 184 10.51 13.10 2.39
N ASN A 185 9.19 12.99 2.20
CA ASN A 185 8.45 13.72 1.16
C ASN A 185 7.26 14.51 1.74
N ARG A 186 7.39 15.02 2.97
CA ARG A 186 6.33 15.66 3.77
C ARG A 186 5.49 16.69 3.02
N LYS A 187 6.14 17.54 2.20
CA LYS A 187 5.45 18.57 1.40
C LYS A 187 4.69 17.96 0.22
N GLU A 188 5.35 17.19 -0.64
CA GLU A 188 4.75 16.74 -1.90
C GLU A 188 3.85 15.50 -1.73
N PHE A 189 4.30 14.47 -1.01
CA PHE A 189 3.44 13.32 -0.72
C PHE A 189 2.31 13.69 0.26
N GLY A 190 2.57 14.59 1.22
CA GLY A 190 1.53 15.12 2.11
C GLY A 190 0.42 15.86 1.35
N LYS A 191 0.74 16.64 0.31
CA LYS A 191 -0.26 17.24 -0.60
C LYS A 191 -1.10 16.16 -1.29
N VAL A 192 -0.47 15.14 -1.87
CA VAL A 192 -1.18 14.03 -2.56
C VAL A 192 -2.13 13.31 -1.60
N LEU A 193 -1.66 13.03 -0.38
CA LEU A 193 -2.41 12.33 0.65
C LEU A 193 -3.63 13.15 1.12
N LEU A 194 -3.49 14.46 1.25
CA LEU A 194 -4.54 15.38 1.71
C LEU A 194 -5.48 15.90 0.60
N LYS A 195 -5.07 15.86 -0.68
CA LYS A 195 -5.93 16.16 -1.85
C LYS A 195 -7.19 15.30 -1.87
N ASN A 196 -7.14 14.13 -1.23
CA ASN A 196 -8.07 13.03 -1.37
C ASN A 196 -8.90 12.79 -0.08
N GLY A 197 -10.12 13.33 -0.05
CA GLY A 197 -11.14 12.98 0.95
C GLY A 197 -11.14 13.79 2.26
N ALA A 198 -10.44 14.94 2.32
CA ALA A 198 -10.33 15.76 3.55
C ALA A 198 -11.66 16.29 4.13
N VAL A 199 -12.79 16.20 3.42
CA VAL A 199 -14.09 16.68 3.92
C VAL A 199 -14.97 15.58 4.53
N LYS A 200 -14.91 14.32 4.03
CA LYS A 200 -15.76 13.20 4.49
C LYS A 200 -14.98 11.96 5.02
N GLN A 201 -13.66 12.05 5.23
CA GLN A 201 -12.80 10.89 5.60
C GLN A 201 -12.87 9.71 4.61
N SER A 202 -13.24 9.97 3.36
CA SER A 202 -13.55 8.97 2.33
C SER A 202 -12.45 7.88 2.22
N PRO A 203 -12.78 6.58 2.22
CA PRO A 203 -11.80 5.51 2.10
C PRO A 203 -10.95 5.64 0.83
N ILE A 204 -9.63 5.54 0.99
CA ILE A 204 -8.71 5.31 -0.14
C ILE A 204 -8.77 3.84 -0.51
N VAL A 205 -8.85 3.52 -1.81
CA VAL A 205 -9.03 2.15 -2.32
C VAL A 205 -8.05 1.84 -3.44
N GLU A 206 -7.32 0.75 -3.33
CA GLU A 206 -6.50 0.23 -4.43
C GLU A 206 -7.35 -0.65 -5.35
N ILE A 207 -7.33 -0.39 -6.66
CA ILE A 207 -7.81 -1.34 -7.66
C ILE A 207 -6.64 -2.24 -8.08
N SER A 208 -6.84 -3.56 -8.02
CA SER A 208 -5.79 -4.51 -8.41
C SER A 208 -5.45 -4.37 -9.90
N LEU A 209 -4.17 -4.37 -10.26
CA LEU A 209 -3.73 -4.23 -11.66
C LEU A 209 -4.12 -5.45 -12.50
N ASP A 210 -4.03 -6.66 -11.94
CA ASP A 210 -4.61 -7.86 -12.54
C ASP A 210 -6.03 -8.06 -12.02
N GLN A 211 -6.98 -8.27 -12.94
CA GLN A 211 -8.38 -8.58 -12.64
C GLN A 211 -8.74 -10.05 -12.91
N ARG A 212 -7.79 -10.85 -13.42
CA ARG A 212 -7.91 -12.30 -13.55
C ARG A 212 -7.53 -13.00 -12.24
N GLN A 213 -6.42 -12.61 -11.60
CA GLN A 213 -6.00 -13.08 -10.28
C GLN A 213 -5.81 -11.93 -9.28
N PRO A 214 -6.88 -11.17 -8.98
CA PRO A 214 -6.79 -9.94 -8.21
C PRO A 214 -6.20 -10.14 -6.82
N ASP A 215 -5.35 -9.21 -6.42
CA ASP A 215 -4.88 -9.06 -5.05
C ASP A 215 -5.97 -8.37 -4.21
N THR A 216 -6.86 -9.18 -3.64
CA THR A 216 -7.92 -8.76 -2.72
C THR A 216 -7.42 -8.49 -1.31
N PHE A 217 -6.15 -8.77 -0.99
CA PHE A 217 -5.58 -8.52 0.33
C PHE A 217 -5.10 -7.07 0.44
N TRP A 218 -4.20 -6.66 -0.46
CA TRP A 218 -3.72 -5.27 -0.50
C TRP A 218 -4.73 -4.32 -1.14
N GLY A 219 -5.44 -4.77 -2.18
CA GLY A 219 -6.40 -3.96 -2.93
C GLY A 219 -7.76 -4.61 -3.15
N THR A 220 -8.34 -4.39 -4.33
CA THR A 220 -9.72 -4.78 -4.67
C THR A 220 -9.87 -5.29 -6.10
N LYS A 221 -10.81 -6.22 -6.26
CA LYS A 221 -11.38 -6.63 -7.55
C LYS A 221 -12.50 -5.67 -7.96
N VAL A 222 -12.59 -5.38 -9.25
CA VAL A 222 -13.72 -4.66 -9.87
C VAL A 222 -14.81 -5.67 -10.24
N GLU A 223 -16.00 -5.50 -9.69
CA GLU A 223 -17.17 -6.29 -10.05
C GLU A 223 -17.92 -5.69 -11.26
N PRO A 224 -18.66 -6.48 -12.06
CA PRO A 224 -19.34 -5.99 -13.26
C PRO A 224 -20.35 -4.86 -13.03
N ASN A 225 -20.84 -4.67 -11.81
CA ASN A 225 -21.73 -3.56 -11.43
C ASN A 225 -20.97 -2.27 -11.04
N GLY A 226 -19.64 -2.26 -11.16
CA GLY A 226 -18.77 -1.15 -10.80
C GLY A 226 -18.44 -1.05 -9.31
N MET A 227 -18.79 -2.04 -8.49
CA MET A 227 -18.40 -2.08 -7.07
C MET A 227 -16.97 -2.64 -6.93
N LEU A 228 -16.23 -2.17 -5.92
CA LEU A 228 -14.89 -2.66 -5.61
C LEU A 228 -14.95 -3.57 -4.38
N ARG A 229 -14.36 -4.76 -4.44
CA ARG A 229 -14.41 -5.76 -3.36
C ARG A 229 -13.03 -6.27 -2.97
N GLY A 230 -12.74 -6.27 -1.68
CA GLY A 230 -11.50 -6.81 -1.10
C GLY A 230 -11.25 -6.32 0.33
N MET A 231 -10.19 -6.80 0.96
CA MET A 231 -9.71 -6.29 2.25
C MET A 231 -9.11 -4.89 2.12
N ASN A 232 -8.51 -4.55 0.97
CA ASN A 232 -7.98 -3.20 0.67
C ASN A 232 -7.04 -2.66 1.76
N LEU A 233 -6.11 -3.48 2.26
CA LEU A 233 -5.25 -3.10 3.38
C LEU A 233 -4.32 -1.93 3.03
N ALA A 234 -3.81 -1.83 1.79
CA ALA A 234 -2.98 -0.70 1.38
C ALA A 234 -3.75 0.62 1.40
N GLY A 235 -4.98 0.62 0.86
CA GLY A 235 -5.88 1.77 0.92
C GLY A 235 -6.32 2.16 2.34
N LYS A 236 -6.56 1.17 3.22
CA LYS A 236 -6.85 1.41 4.65
C LYS A 236 -5.64 2.00 5.39
N LEU A 237 -4.42 1.52 5.14
CA LEU A 237 -3.19 2.11 5.68
C LEU A 237 -3.02 3.56 5.20
N LEU A 238 -3.16 3.85 3.89
CA LEU A 238 -3.09 5.21 3.37
C LEU A 238 -4.15 6.13 4.00
N SER A 239 -5.37 5.61 4.25
CA SER A 239 -6.44 6.36 4.94
C SER A 239 -6.03 6.70 6.38
N ARG A 240 -5.48 5.73 7.13
CA ARG A 240 -4.92 5.94 8.48
C ARG A 240 -3.78 6.96 8.47
N LEU A 241 -2.88 6.90 7.49
CA LEU A 241 -1.76 7.84 7.35
C LEU A 241 -2.26 9.27 7.13
N ARG A 242 -3.23 9.45 6.23
CA ARG A 242 -3.86 10.75 5.94
C ARG A 242 -4.45 11.36 7.20
N ASP A 243 -5.22 10.56 7.95
CA ASP A 243 -5.98 11.05 9.08
C ASP A 243 -5.08 11.37 10.28
N LEU A 244 -4.03 10.56 10.53
CA LEU A 244 -2.98 10.89 11.51
C LEU A 244 -2.20 12.15 11.13
N TYR A 245 -1.72 12.25 9.89
CA TYR A 245 -0.96 13.41 9.42
C TYR A 245 -1.76 14.72 9.51
N ARG A 246 -3.07 14.65 9.21
CA ARG A 246 -4.00 15.77 9.38
C ARG A 246 -4.15 16.17 10.85
N LEU A 247 -4.28 15.20 11.77
CA LEU A 247 -4.41 15.50 13.20
C LEU A 247 -3.16 16.21 13.75
N GLU A 248 -1.97 15.87 13.27
CA GLU A 248 -0.74 16.58 13.66
C GLU A 248 -0.66 17.99 13.07
N LEU A 249 -1.03 18.18 11.79
CA LEU A 249 -1.17 19.52 11.19
C LEU A 249 -2.14 20.43 11.97
N LEU A 250 -3.23 19.87 12.50
CA LEU A 250 -4.21 20.61 13.30
C LEU A 250 -3.70 20.95 14.70
N GLN A 251 -2.82 20.13 15.29
CA GLN A 251 -2.26 20.38 16.63
C GLN A 251 -1.28 21.56 16.68
N LYS A 252 -0.74 22.02 15.53
CA LYS A 252 0.21 23.15 15.41
C LYS A 252 1.44 23.07 16.32
N LYS A 253 1.78 21.88 16.80
CA LYS A 253 3.05 21.60 17.47
C LYS A 253 4.14 21.60 16.39
N GLY A 254 5.27 22.25 16.67
CA GLY A 254 6.36 22.38 15.69
C GLY A 254 6.93 21.03 15.23
N SER A 255 6.84 20.02 16.09
CA SER A 255 7.18 18.62 15.81
C SER A 255 5.94 17.73 15.67
N PHE A 256 6.09 16.72 14.83
CA PHE A 256 5.12 15.73 14.39
C PHE A 256 5.66 14.36 14.85
N ASN A 257 4.92 13.66 15.70
CA ASN A 257 5.37 12.37 16.23
C ASN A 257 5.38 11.29 15.14
N LEU A 258 4.46 11.39 14.16
CA LEU A 258 4.41 10.53 12.97
C LEU A 258 5.70 10.59 12.13
N LEU A 259 6.51 11.64 12.30
CA LEU A 259 7.79 11.82 11.61
C LEU A 259 8.99 11.28 12.40
N ILE A 260 8.79 10.79 13.62
CA ILE A 260 9.80 10.07 14.40
C ILE A 260 9.59 8.57 14.16
N VAL A 261 10.22 8.05 13.12
CA VAL A 261 9.93 6.72 12.57
C VAL A 261 10.94 5.68 13.09
N THR A 262 10.58 4.99 14.16
CA THR A 262 11.27 3.81 14.69
C THR A 262 10.82 2.53 13.97
N PRO A 263 11.68 1.59 13.56
CA PRO A 263 11.27 0.30 12.99
C PRO A 263 10.29 -0.51 13.88
N PRO A 264 9.32 -1.24 13.31
CA PRO A 264 8.35 -2.05 14.07
C PRO A 264 8.96 -3.29 14.75
N PHE A 265 10.09 -3.76 14.25
CA PHE A 265 10.85 -4.93 14.69
C PHE A 265 12.29 -4.80 14.13
N SER A 266 13.19 -5.74 14.41
CA SER A 266 14.54 -5.70 13.82
C SER A 266 14.50 -5.86 12.29
N ILE A 267 14.96 -4.81 11.61
CA ILE A 267 15.04 -4.71 10.16
C ILE A 267 16.50 -4.51 9.79
N GLN A 268 17.06 -5.49 9.09
CA GLN A 268 18.37 -5.39 8.46
C GLN A 268 18.19 -5.23 6.94
N ILE A 269 18.99 -4.34 6.36
CA ILE A 269 19.11 -4.15 4.92
C ILE A 269 20.60 -4.09 4.59
N ILE A 270 21.07 -4.89 3.65
CA ILE A 270 22.49 -4.98 3.24
C ILE A 270 23.38 -5.22 4.48
N GLY A 271 22.96 -6.15 5.35
CA GLY A 271 23.65 -6.50 6.60
C GLY A 271 23.64 -5.45 7.72
N GLY A 272 23.06 -4.27 7.53
CA GLY A 272 23.01 -3.21 8.56
C GLY A 272 21.62 -3.06 9.18
N ASP A 273 21.56 -2.94 10.52
CA ASP A 273 20.32 -2.62 11.25
C ASP A 273 19.84 -1.18 10.99
N ILE A 274 18.60 -1.03 10.53
CA ILE A 274 17.96 0.28 10.46
C ILE A 274 17.63 0.78 11.87
N GLN A 275 17.95 2.04 12.13
CA GLN A 275 17.66 2.75 13.38
C GLN A 275 16.46 3.68 13.23
N SER A 276 15.97 4.25 14.34
CA SER A 276 14.98 5.34 14.30
C SER A 276 15.49 6.54 13.51
N VAL A 277 14.62 7.16 12.73
CA VAL A 277 14.90 8.40 11.99
C VAL A 277 13.87 9.46 12.34
N ASP A 278 14.33 10.67 12.66
CA ASP A 278 13.47 11.84 12.85
C ASP A 278 13.47 12.68 11.57
N TYR A 279 12.28 12.99 11.05
CA TYR A 279 12.04 13.83 9.86
C TYR A 279 11.35 15.15 10.20
N ASN A 280 11.52 15.64 11.44
CA ASN A 280 10.99 16.96 11.85
C ASN A 280 11.87 18.15 11.44
N GLU A 281 13.13 17.91 11.07
CA GLU A 281 14.09 18.91 10.57
C GLU A 281 13.77 19.41 9.14
#